data_AF-A0AAV5I1D5-F1
#
_entry.id   AF-A0AAV5I1D5-F1
#
_cell.length_a   1.000
_cell.length_b   1.000
_cell.length_c   1.000
_cell.angle_alpha   90.00
_cell.angle_beta   90.00
_cell.angle_gamma   90.00
#
_symmetry.space_group_name_H-M   'P 1'
#
loop_
_entity.id
_entity.type
_entity.pdbx_description
1 polymer ?
#
loop_
_entity_poly.entity_id
_entity_poly.type
_entity_poly.pdbx_seq_one_letter_code
_entity_poly.pdbx_strand_id
1 'polypeptide(L)'
;MDIFTPAVQRGPPLTRLINRMTLLQILACAVGKDVIFNKSNVVGFEDHRHQVTVMLENGKQYEGDLLVGADGVRSKVPLYLGYAYAGALSLAYLGNKNLYTCYTGIADFVPADIESVGFRVLLGHKQYFVFSDVVARKM
;
A
#
# COMPACT_ATOMS: atom_id res chain seq x y z
N MET A 1 10.80 17.52 -12.07
CA MET A 1 9.80 18.46 -11.51
C MET A 1 10.16 18.71 -10.06
N ASP A 2 10.40 19.95 -9.65
CA ASP A 2 10.67 20.31 -8.25
C ASP A 2 9.34 20.43 -7.48
N ILE A 3 9.14 19.54 -6.50
CA ILE A 3 7.98 19.53 -5.62
C ILE A 3 8.27 20.20 -4.26
N PHE A 4 9.52 20.56 -3.98
CA PHE A 4 9.97 21.18 -2.74
C PHE A 4 9.66 22.67 -2.71
N THR A 5 10.13 23.43 -3.72
CA THR A 5 9.95 24.90 -3.74
C THR A 5 8.47 25.31 -3.71
N PRO A 6 7.55 24.69 -4.47
CA PRO A 6 6.12 25.02 -4.37
C PRO A 6 5.51 24.68 -3.01
N ALA A 7 5.97 23.61 -2.33
CA ALA A 7 5.47 23.23 -1.03
C ALA A 7 5.92 24.20 0.07
N VAL A 8 7.18 24.63 0.04
CA VAL A 8 7.71 25.65 0.97
C VAL A 8 7.00 27.00 0.77
N GLN A 9 6.77 27.41 -0.48
CA GLN A 9 6.13 28.70 -0.79
C GLN A 9 4.62 28.73 -0.49
N ARG A 10 3.92 27.60 -0.59
CA ARG A 10 2.44 27.55 -0.48
C ARG A 10 1.95 26.96 0.85
N GLY A 11 2.85 26.50 1.70
CA GLY A 11 2.54 25.93 3.01
C GLY A 11 1.94 24.50 3.08
N PRO A 12 1.73 23.70 2.00
CA PRO A 12 1.36 22.31 2.21
C PRO A 12 2.53 21.55 2.85
N PRO A 13 2.26 20.58 3.74
CA PRO A 13 3.31 19.77 4.34
C PRO A 13 4.12 19.06 3.26
N LEU A 14 5.45 19.12 3.40
CA LEU A 14 6.37 18.45 2.49
C LEU A 14 6.05 16.95 2.42
N THR A 15 5.91 16.41 1.22
CA THR A 15 5.77 14.96 1.01
C THR A 15 6.96 14.24 1.64
N ARG A 16 6.71 13.42 2.65
CA ARG A 16 7.72 12.61 3.31
C ARG A 16 7.68 11.19 2.78
N LEU A 17 8.85 10.65 2.48
CA LEU A 17 9.03 9.25 2.15
C LEU A 17 9.41 8.48 3.41
N ILE A 18 8.81 7.31 3.57
CA ILE A 18 9.12 6.40 4.66
C ILE A 18 9.21 4.99 4.11
N ASN A 19 10.15 4.20 4.63
CA ASN A 19 10.22 2.79 4.32
C ASN A 19 8.91 2.10 4.73
N ARG A 20 8.32 1.34 3.80
CA ARG A 20 7.05 0.64 4.02
C ARG A 20 7.07 -0.27 5.24
N MET A 21 8.17 -1.00 5.46
CA MET A 21 8.31 -1.89 6.61
C MET A 21 8.41 -1.11 7.92
N THR A 22 9.16 -0.01 7.93
CA THR A 22 9.23 0.88 9.10
C THR A 22 7.87 1.46 9.44
N LEU A 23 7.12 1.95 8.46
CA LEU A 23 5.77 2.46 8.69
C LEU A 23 4.85 1.37 9.26
N LEU A 24 4.86 0.16 8.68
CA LEU A 24 4.06 -0.96 9.17
C LEU A 24 4.44 -1.35 10.61
N GLN A 25 5.72 -1.32 10.97
CA GLN A 25 6.17 -1.58 12.34
C GLN A 25 5.70 -0.52 13.32
N ILE A 26 5.80 0.77 12.95
CA ILE A 26 5.31 1.87 13.79
C ILE A 26 3.81 1.70 14.05
N LEU A 27 3.03 1.43 12.99
CA LEU A 27 1.59 1.21 13.11
C LEU A 27 1.25 -0.02 13.95
N ALA A 28 1.95 -1.15 13.72
CA ALA A 28 1.75 -2.37 14.50
C ALA A 28 2.07 -2.19 15.99
N CYS A 29 3.10 -1.41 16.32
CA CYS A 29 3.42 -1.04 17.69
C CYS A 29 2.34 -0.14 18.30
N ALA A 30 1.81 0.82 17.53
CA ALA A 30 0.81 1.77 18.02
C ALA A 30 -0.54 1.11 18.32
N VAL A 31 -0.97 0.12 17.53
CA VAL A 31 -2.24 -0.59 17.75
C VAL A 31 -2.15 -1.71 18.80
N GLY A 32 -0.93 -2.16 19.13
CA GLY A 32 -0.70 -3.29 20.04
C GLY A 32 -0.55 -4.62 19.30
N LYS A 33 0.30 -5.51 19.84
CA LYS A 33 0.59 -6.81 19.23
C LYS A 33 -0.47 -7.87 19.52
N ASP A 34 -1.23 -7.67 20.59
CA ASP A 34 -2.31 -8.52 21.08
C ASP A 34 -3.54 -8.52 20.16
N VAL A 35 -3.69 -7.50 19.33
CA VAL A 35 -4.77 -7.39 18.34
C VAL A 35 -4.36 -7.81 16.92
N ILE A 36 -3.10 -8.23 16.73
CA ILE A 36 -2.56 -8.63 15.41
C ILE A 36 -2.26 -10.12 15.41
N PHE A 37 -3.03 -10.88 14.64
CA PHE A 37 -2.89 -12.33 14.53
C PHE A 37 -2.27 -12.72 13.19
N ASN A 38 -1.01 -13.17 13.22
CA ASN A 38 -0.37 -13.75 12.05
C ASN A 38 -0.94 -15.15 11.75
N LYS A 39 -0.72 -15.64 10.52
CA LYS A 39 -1.20 -16.96 10.05
C LYS A 39 -2.70 -17.18 10.28
N SER A 40 -3.47 -16.10 10.17
CA SER A 40 -4.92 -16.07 10.38
C SER A 40 -5.61 -15.69 9.07
N ASN A 41 -5.45 -16.55 8.06
CA ASN A 41 -6.05 -16.36 6.75
C ASN A 41 -7.56 -16.54 6.85
N VAL A 42 -8.33 -15.52 6.47
CA VAL A 42 -9.79 -15.59 6.37
C VAL A 42 -10.16 -16.40 5.12
N VAL A 43 -10.99 -17.44 5.30
CA VAL A 43 -11.47 -18.31 4.22
C VAL A 43 -12.96 -18.17 3.93
N GLY A 44 -13.68 -17.42 4.76
CA GLY A 44 -15.07 -17.05 4.56
C GLY A 44 -15.62 -16.30 5.77
N PHE A 45 -16.86 -15.86 5.67
CA PHE A 45 -17.60 -15.29 6.79
C PHE A 45 -19.11 -15.51 6.60
N GLU A 46 -19.87 -15.41 7.68
CA GLU A 46 -21.33 -15.42 7.70
C GLU A 46 -21.84 -14.09 8.26
N ASP A 47 -22.84 -13.49 7.61
CA ASP A 47 -23.51 -12.26 8.06
C ASP A 47 -24.86 -12.59 8.70
N HIS A 48 -24.98 -12.32 10.00
CA HIS A 48 -26.17 -12.56 10.80
C HIS A 48 -27.01 -11.27 10.99
N ARG A 49 -26.84 -10.25 10.14
CA ARG A 49 -27.46 -8.90 10.15
C ARG A 49 -26.97 -7.97 11.25
N HIS A 50 -26.75 -8.48 12.45
CA HIS A 50 -26.28 -7.71 13.61
C HIS A 50 -24.88 -8.12 14.07
N GLN A 51 -24.30 -9.13 13.43
CA GLN A 51 -23.00 -9.70 13.77
C GLN A 51 -22.45 -10.42 12.53
N VAL A 52 -21.13 -10.48 12.42
CA VAL A 52 -20.40 -11.23 11.40
C VAL A 52 -19.53 -12.28 12.09
N THR A 53 -19.62 -13.53 11.61
CA THR A 53 -18.75 -14.63 12.03
C THR A 53 -17.71 -14.89 10.96
N VAL A 54 -16.43 -14.71 11.29
CA VAL A 54 -15.29 -14.92 10.39
C VAL A 54 -14.72 -16.32 10.59
N MET A 55 -14.49 -17.06 9.50
CA MET A 55 -13.86 -18.37 9.51
C MET A 55 -12.41 -18.28 9.03
N LEU A 56 -11.49 -18.81 9.82
CA LEU A 56 -10.08 -18.90 9.48
C LEU A 56 -9.72 -20.26 8.88
N GLU A 57 -8.67 -20.29 8.07
CA GLU A 57 -8.12 -21.51 7.45
C GLU A 57 -7.75 -22.60 8.47
N ASN A 58 -7.34 -22.19 9.68
CA ASN A 58 -7.00 -23.09 10.77
C ASN A 58 -8.22 -23.62 11.56
N GLY A 59 -9.44 -23.35 11.09
CA GLY A 59 -10.70 -23.77 11.72
C GLY A 59 -11.18 -22.89 12.88
N LYS A 60 -10.40 -21.89 13.33
CA LYS A 60 -10.86 -20.94 14.34
C LYS A 60 -11.92 -20.00 13.75
N GLN A 61 -12.79 -19.52 14.62
CA GLN A 61 -13.82 -18.54 14.30
C GLN A 61 -13.72 -17.33 15.22
N TYR A 62 -14.11 -16.16 14.70
CA TYR A 62 -14.20 -14.91 15.46
C TYR A 62 -15.49 -14.19 15.10
N GLU A 63 -16.10 -13.56 16.09
CA GLU A 63 -17.32 -12.78 15.92
C GLU A 63 -17.04 -11.29 16.10
N GLY A 64 -17.77 -10.44 15.37
CA GLY A 64 -17.72 -8.99 15.55
C GLY A 64 -18.87 -8.29 14.82
N ASP A 65 -19.09 -7.01 15.13
CA ASP A 65 -20.18 -6.24 14.52
C ASP A 65 -19.90 -5.85 13.05
N LEU A 66 -18.62 -5.76 12.67
CA LEU A 66 -18.18 -5.34 11.34
C LEU A 66 -16.94 -6.12 10.88
N LEU A 67 -16.96 -6.57 9.62
CA LEU A 67 -15.80 -7.10 8.92
C LEU A 67 -15.25 -6.07 7.93
N VAL A 68 -13.96 -5.75 8.03
CA VAL A 68 -13.26 -4.84 7.11
C VAL A 68 -12.31 -5.64 6.21
N GLY A 69 -12.57 -5.64 4.91
CA GLY A 69 -11.70 -6.25 3.90
C GLY A 69 -10.49 -5.40 3.55
N ALA A 70 -9.39 -5.56 4.28
CA ALA A 70 -8.11 -4.86 4.06
C ALA A 70 -6.99 -5.80 3.53
N ASP A 71 -7.36 -6.83 2.77
CA ASP A 71 -6.49 -7.91 2.27
C ASP A 71 -5.81 -7.64 0.91
N GLY A 72 -5.88 -6.40 0.44
CA GLY A 72 -5.09 -5.90 -0.70
C GLY A 72 -5.71 -6.13 -2.08
N VAL A 73 -4.92 -5.89 -3.13
CA VAL A 73 -5.41 -5.85 -4.53
C VAL A 73 -6.00 -7.17 -5.04
N ARG A 74 -5.68 -8.29 -4.38
CA ARG A 74 -6.23 -9.63 -4.68
C ARG A 74 -7.23 -10.07 -3.63
N SER A 75 -7.98 -9.13 -3.07
CA SER A 75 -8.96 -9.38 -2.02
C SER A 75 -9.94 -10.48 -2.40
N LYS A 76 -10.25 -11.37 -1.45
CA LYS A 76 -11.25 -12.43 -1.60
C LYS A 76 -12.62 -12.03 -1.07
N VAL A 77 -12.71 -10.95 -0.28
CA VAL A 77 -13.96 -10.50 0.36
C VAL A 77 -15.09 -10.24 -0.64
N PRO A 78 -14.88 -9.60 -1.80
CA PRO A 78 -15.94 -9.43 -2.80
C PRO A 78 -16.47 -10.76 -3.36
N LEU A 79 -15.62 -11.79 -3.47
CA LEU A 79 -16.02 -13.13 -3.91
C LEU A 79 -16.98 -13.76 -2.90
N TYR A 80 -16.68 -13.62 -1.61
CA TYR A 80 -17.51 -14.16 -0.52
C TYR A 80 -18.87 -13.47 -0.42
N LEU A 81 -18.96 -12.19 -0.80
CA LEU A 81 -20.23 -11.45 -0.85
C LEU A 81 -21.10 -11.82 -2.06
N GLY A 82 -20.66 -12.75 -2.92
CA GLY A 82 -21.39 -13.10 -4.14
C GLY A 82 -21.41 -11.98 -5.18
N TYR A 83 -20.66 -10.88 -4.96
CA TYR A 83 -20.45 -9.91 -6.01
C TYR A 83 -19.61 -10.57 -7.10
N ALA A 84 -20.04 -10.44 -8.34
CA ALA A 84 -19.32 -10.86 -9.54
C ALA A 84 -18.06 -9.99 -9.80
N TYR A 85 -17.32 -9.63 -8.76
CA TYR A 85 -15.90 -9.31 -8.85
C TYR A 85 -15.05 -10.60 -8.85
N ALA A 86 -15.63 -11.71 -9.31
CA ALA A 86 -14.92 -12.88 -9.80
C ALA A 86 -14.02 -12.48 -10.96
N GLY A 87 -12.83 -11.97 -10.65
CA GLY A 87 -11.84 -11.57 -11.66
C GLY A 87 -12.11 -10.22 -12.36
N ALA A 88 -13.06 -9.40 -11.94
CA ALA A 88 -13.28 -8.08 -12.60
C ALA A 88 -12.29 -6.97 -12.16
N LEU A 89 -11.30 -7.31 -11.31
CA LEU A 89 -10.02 -6.59 -11.21
C LEU A 89 -8.85 -7.42 -11.77
N SER A 90 -9.11 -8.64 -12.27
CA SER A 90 -8.07 -9.53 -12.79
C SER A 90 -7.62 -9.18 -14.20
N LEU A 91 -8.36 -8.39 -14.98
CA LEU A 91 -7.87 -7.88 -16.27
C LEU A 91 -8.55 -6.60 -16.78
N ALA A 92 -9.54 -5.99 -16.13
CA ALA A 92 -10.10 -4.72 -16.65
C ALA A 92 -9.14 -3.52 -16.51
N TYR A 93 -8.14 -3.62 -15.64
CA TYR A 93 -6.95 -2.74 -15.64
C TYR A 93 -5.89 -3.17 -16.68
N LEU A 94 -5.97 -4.39 -17.21
CA LEU A 94 -5.08 -4.98 -18.22
C LEU A 94 -5.71 -5.09 -19.64
N GLY A 95 -7.00 -4.73 -19.80
CA GLY A 95 -7.67 -4.59 -21.09
C GLY A 95 -7.20 -3.35 -21.85
N ASN A 96 -6.33 -2.56 -21.23
CA ASN A 96 -5.66 -1.43 -21.83
C ASN A 96 -4.23 -1.85 -22.21
N LYS A 97 -3.85 -1.65 -23.47
CA LYS A 97 -2.54 -1.98 -24.09
C LYS A 97 -1.33 -1.22 -23.49
N ASN A 98 -1.41 -0.75 -22.25
CA ASN A 98 -0.43 0.10 -21.59
C ASN A 98 -0.09 -0.46 -20.20
N LEU A 99 0.44 -1.67 -20.17
CA LEU A 99 0.98 -2.29 -18.96
C LEU A 99 2.40 -1.79 -18.73
N TYR A 100 2.60 -1.04 -17.66
CA TYR A 100 3.91 -0.65 -17.19
C TYR A 100 4.39 -1.65 -16.16
N THR A 101 5.61 -2.19 -16.36
CA THR A 101 6.32 -2.93 -15.31
C THR A 101 7.11 -1.93 -14.48
N CYS A 102 6.89 -1.93 -13.16
CA CYS A 102 7.64 -1.10 -12.24
C CYS A 102 8.88 -1.88 -11.74
N TYR A 103 10.07 -1.31 -11.96
CA TYR A 103 11.30 -1.77 -11.35
C TYR A 103 11.64 -0.82 -10.20
N THR A 104 12.07 -1.38 -9.08
CA THR A 104 12.47 -0.63 -7.88
C THR A 104 13.86 -1.09 -7.43
N GLY A 105 14.66 -0.17 -6.93
CA GLY A 105 16.01 -0.43 -6.43
C GLY A 105 16.48 0.69 -5.53
N ILE A 106 17.52 0.40 -4.75
CA ILE A 106 18.24 1.37 -3.92
C ILE A 106 19.68 1.38 -4.41
N ALA A 107 20.24 2.57 -4.59
CA ALA A 107 21.63 2.76 -4.97
C ALA A 107 22.33 3.64 -3.93
N ASP A 108 23.57 3.31 -3.58
CA ASP A 108 24.44 4.17 -2.79
C ASP A 108 25.02 5.25 -3.71
N PHE A 109 24.25 6.32 -3.90
CA PHE A 109 24.57 7.39 -4.83
C PHE A 109 24.04 8.73 -4.32
N VAL A 110 24.89 9.74 -4.31
CA VAL A 110 24.54 11.12 -3.94
C VAL A 110 24.52 11.98 -5.21
N PRO A 111 23.35 12.46 -5.68
CA PRO A 111 23.28 13.37 -6.81
C PRO A 111 23.85 14.75 -6.44
N ALA A 112 24.46 15.44 -7.41
CA ALA A 112 25.12 16.74 -7.20
C ALA A 112 24.18 17.84 -6.65
N ASP A 113 22.89 17.75 -6.94
CA ASP A 113 21.82 18.66 -6.57
C ASP A 113 20.85 18.04 -5.55
N ILE A 114 21.38 17.19 -4.65
CA ILE A 114 20.62 16.56 -3.55
C ILE A 114 19.96 17.58 -2.62
N GLU A 115 20.56 18.77 -2.46
CA GLU A 115 20.08 19.80 -1.52
C GLU A 115 18.93 20.64 -2.08
N SER A 116 18.73 20.64 -3.41
CA SER A 116 17.71 21.43 -4.09
C SER A 116 16.58 20.60 -4.70
N VAL A 117 16.76 19.29 -4.86
CA VAL A 117 15.77 18.41 -5.53
C VAL A 117 15.49 17.15 -4.73
N GLY A 118 14.36 17.14 -4.00
CA GLY A 118 13.95 15.99 -3.17
C GLY A 118 13.29 14.83 -3.92
N PHE A 119 12.77 15.06 -5.12
CA PHE A 119 12.07 14.03 -5.91
C PHE A 119 12.24 14.29 -7.40
N ARG A 120 12.61 13.27 -8.17
CA ARG A 120 12.82 13.40 -9.61
C ARG A 120 11.98 12.44 -10.40
N VAL A 121 11.52 12.96 -11.53
CA VAL A 121 10.81 12.21 -12.55
C VAL A 121 11.46 12.56 -13.88
N LEU A 122 12.05 11.57 -14.53
CA LEU A 122 12.50 11.64 -15.91
C LEU A 122 11.40 11.02 -16.77
N LEU A 123 10.83 11.80 -17.68
CA LEU A 123 9.74 11.36 -18.54
C LEU A 123 10.30 10.96 -19.92
N GLY A 124 9.88 9.79 -20.40
CA GLY A 124 10.15 9.33 -21.76
C GLY A 124 8.85 8.85 -22.43
N HIS A 125 8.91 8.59 -23.75
CA HIS A 125 7.75 8.04 -24.44
C HIS A 125 7.38 6.67 -23.88
N LYS A 126 6.20 6.57 -23.25
CA LYS A 126 5.69 5.34 -22.60
C LYS A 126 6.64 4.75 -21.54
N GLN A 127 7.39 5.60 -20.84
CA GLN A 127 8.20 5.20 -19.69
C GLN A 127 8.53 6.40 -18.83
N TYR A 128 8.81 6.17 -17.55
CA TYR A 128 9.35 7.19 -16.69
C TYR A 128 10.24 6.55 -15.63
N PHE A 129 11.22 7.31 -15.15
CA PHE A 129 12.12 6.88 -14.09
C PHE A 129 11.99 7.86 -12.93
N VAL A 130 11.72 7.31 -11.74
CA VAL A 130 11.58 8.08 -10.50
C VAL A 130 12.70 7.72 -9.56
N PHE A 131 13.31 8.73 -8.96
CA PHE A 131 14.22 8.54 -7.85
C PHE A 131 14.12 9.70 -6.87
N SER A 132 14.40 9.39 -5.62
CA SER A 132 14.32 10.28 -4.48
C SER A 132 15.29 9.82 -3.41
N ASP A 133 15.67 10.72 -2.52
CA ASP A 133 16.38 10.33 -1.32
C ASP A 133 15.47 9.49 -0.41
N VAL A 134 16.03 8.44 0.19
CA VAL A 134 15.33 7.47 1.03
C VAL A 134 15.95 7.36 2.43
N VAL A 135 17.02 8.11 2.72
CA VAL A 135 17.72 8.02 4.00
C VAL A 135 17.83 9.41 4.61
N ALA A 136 17.33 9.55 5.84
CA ALA A 136 17.72 10.67 6.70
C ALA A 136 19.25 10.66 6.78
N ARG A 137 19.91 11.68 6.21
CA ARG A 137 21.34 11.94 6.42
C ARG A 137 21.66 11.60 7.88
N LYS A 138 22.56 10.65 8.12
CA LYS A 138 23.31 10.64 9.37
C LYS A 138 23.98 12.01 9.44
N MET A 139 23.61 12.80 10.45
CA MET A 139 24.35 13.98 10.85
C MET A 139 25.77 13.60 11.22
#